data_AF-A0A359KEQ8-F1
#
_entry.id   AF-A0A359KEQ8-F1
#
_cell.length_a   1.000
_cell.length_b   1.000
_cell.length_c   1.000
_cell.angle_alpha   90.00
_cell.angle_beta   90.00
_cell.angle_gamma   90.00
#
_symmetry.space_group_name_H-M   'P 1'
#
loop_
_entity.id
_entity.type
_entity.pdbx_description
1 polymer ?
#
loop_
_entity_poly.entity_id
_entity_poly.type
_entity_poly.pdbx_seq_one_letter_code
_entity_poly.pdbx_strand_id
1 'polypeptide(L)'
;FLLWLLSELFEQLPEIGDPEKPRLVFFFDEAHLLFNDAPKGLLEKVEQVVRLIRSKGVGVYFVTQNPADIPDSVLAQLGNRVQHALRAYTPAEQKGLRAAAQSFRTNPAFDTAEAIQALGVGEALVSTLDEKGAPTVVAQTKIRPPDSRLGPATEAERAATLAASPVRGVYDTAVNRESAEEVLKARRAQADRIE
;
A
#
# COMPACT_ATOMS: atom_id res chain seq x y z
N PHE A 1 -11.11 -11.18 1.50
CA PHE A 1 -9.73 -11.68 1.67
C PHE A 1 -8.88 -10.76 2.55
N LEU A 2 -8.68 -9.51 2.16
CA LEU A 2 -7.74 -8.59 2.82
C LEU A 2 -8.11 -8.23 4.28
N LEU A 3 -9.39 -8.02 4.57
CA LEU A 3 -9.86 -7.82 5.94
C LEU A 3 -9.78 -9.08 6.80
N TRP A 4 -10.03 -10.24 6.19
CA TRP A 4 -9.79 -11.52 6.87
C TRP A 4 -8.30 -11.67 7.23
N LEU A 5 -7.38 -11.33 6.32
CA LEU A 5 -5.95 -11.37 6.60
C LEU A 5 -5.57 -10.45 7.76
N LEU A 6 -6.05 -9.21 7.78
CA LEU A 6 -5.75 -8.30 8.88
C LEU A 6 -6.37 -8.76 10.22
N SER A 7 -7.59 -9.30 10.21
CA SER A 7 -8.19 -9.90 11.41
C SER A 7 -7.42 -11.12 11.90
N GLU A 8 -7.03 -12.02 11.00
CA GLU A 8 -6.23 -13.20 11.34
C GLU A 8 -4.87 -12.80 11.91
N LEU A 9 -4.20 -11.81 11.32
CA LEU A 9 -2.94 -11.29 11.84
C LEU A 9 -3.11 -10.66 13.22
N PHE A 10 -4.20 -9.93 13.46
CA PHE A 10 -4.49 -9.40 14.78
C PHE A 10 -4.70 -10.50 15.81
N GLU A 11 -5.39 -11.58 15.46
CA GLU A 11 -5.67 -12.73 16.34
C GLU A 11 -4.42 -13.58 16.62
N GLN A 12 -3.59 -13.83 15.60
CA GLN A 12 -2.45 -14.75 15.69
C GLN A 12 -1.16 -14.08 16.19
N LEU A 13 -0.97 -12.78 15.93
CA LEU A 13 0.29 -12.11 16.31
C LEU A 13 0.33 -11.86 17.82
N PRO A 14 1.50 -12.04 18.47
CA PRO A 14 1.69 -11.65 19.87
C PRO A 14 1.66 -10.13 20.01
N GLU A 15 1.23 -9.63 21.17
CA GLU A 15 1.43 -8.22 21.52
C GLU A 15 2.90 -8.00 21.86
N ILE A 16 3.52 -7.02 21.21
CA ILE A 16 4.95 -6.74 21.36
C ILE A 16 5.23 -5.30 21.83
N GLY A 17 4.18 -4.53 22.15
CA GLY A 17 4.30 -3.18 22.67
C GLY A 17 4.68 -2.16 21.58
N ASP A 18 5.63 -1.28 21.90
CA ASP A 18 6.10 -0.20 21.01
C ASP A 18 7.56 -0.45 20.60
N PRO A 19 7.81 -1.42 19.69
CA PRO A 19 9.16 -1.67 19.20
C PRO A 19 9.66 -0.49 18.35
N GLU A 20 10.97 -0.21 18.38
CA GLU A 20 11.57 0.87 17.58
C GLU A 20 11.28 0.75 16.07
N LYS A 21 11.05 -0.47 15.57
CA LYS A 21 10.71 -0.75 14.18
C LYS A 21 9.53 -1.72 14.09
N PRO A 22 8.57 -1.47 13.18
CA PRO A 22 7.51 -2.43 12.93
C PRO A 22 8.09 -3.74 12.44
N ARG A 23 7.48 -4.85 12.84
CA ARG A 23 7.80 -6.20 12.34
C ARG A 23 7.29 -6.38 10.91
N LEU A 24 6.19 -5.73 10.57
CA LEU A 24 5.53 -5.84 9.28
C LEU A 24 4.85 -4.52 8.93
N VAL A 25 4.79 -4.18 7.65
CA VAL A 25 4.07 -3.00 7.16
C VAL A 25 3.21 -3.40 5.96
N PHE A 26 1.93 -3.06 6.01
CA PHE A 26 1.01 -3.19 4.89
C PHE A 26 0.83 -1.86 4.19
N PHE A 27 0.95 -1.89 2.86
CA PHE A 27 0.55 -0.81 1.98
C PHE A 27 -0.69 -1.25 1.21
N PHE A 28 -1.78 -0.53 1.40
CA PHE A 28 -3.02 -0.73 0.68
C PHE A 28 -3.10 0.32 -0.42
N ASP A 29 -2.68 -0.10 -1.61
CA ASP A 29 -2.84 0.71 -2.81
C ASP A 29 -4.29 0.71 -3.30
N GLU A 30 -4.71 1.82 -3.88
CA GLU A 30 -6.11 2.11 -4.21
C GLU A 30 -7.08 1.79 -3.07
N ALA A 31 -6.74 2.29 -1.87
CA ALA A 31 -7.45 2.03 -0.63
C ALA A 31 -8.95 2.37 -0.68
N HIS A 32 -9.38 3.28 -1.58
CA HIS A 32 -10.78 3.61 -1.79
C HIS A 32 -11.65 2.38 -2.10
N LEU A 33 -11.07 1.36 -2.76
CA LEU A 33 -11.76 0.10 -3.06
C LEU A 33 -12.14 -0.71 -1.81
N LEU A 34 -11.48 -0.45 -0.68
CA LEU A 34 -11.81 -1.10 0.60
C LEU A 34 -13.03 -0.47 1.27
N PHE A 35 -13.37 0.78 0.91
CA PHE A 35 -14.36 1.59 1.62
C PHE A 35 -15.61 1.89 0.77
N ASN A 36 -15.48 1.95 -0.56
CA ASN A 36 -16.59 2.19 -1.46
C ASN A 36 -17.67 1.10 -1.33
N ASP A 37 -18.91 1.53 -1.08
CA ASP A 37 -20.08 0.66 -0.88
C ASP A 37 -19.91 -0.42 0.21
N ALA A 38 -18.93 -0.25 1.10
CA ALA A 38 -18.65 -1.19 2.17
C ALA A 38 -19.79 -1.14 3.22
N PRO A 39 -20.34 -2.30 3.65
CA PRO A 39 -21.34 -2.34 4.71
C PRO A 39 -20.79 -1.72 6.00
N LYS A 40 -21.66 -1.07 6.79
CA LYS A 40 -21.25 -0.39 8.03
C LYS A 40 -20.45 -1.29 8.98
N GLY A 41 -20.90 -2.53 9.18
CA GLY A 41 -20.18 -3.49 10.04
C GLY A 41 -18.79 -3.87 9.52
N LEU A 42 -18.55 -3.73 8.20
CA LEU A 42 -17.23 -3.93 7.62
C LEU A 42 -16.30 -2.75 7.97
N LEU A 43 -16.79 -1.52 7.78
CA LEU A 43 -16.05 -0.30 8.13
C LEU A 43 -15.65 -0.28 9.61
N GLU A 44 -16.58 -0.62 10.50
CA GLU A 44 -16.33 -0.72 11.95
C GLU A 44 -15.21 -1.72 12.28
N LYS A 45 -15.19 -2.87 11.58
CA LYS A 45 -14.11 -3.86 11.74
C LYS A 45 -12.77 -3.34 11.24
N VAL A 46 -12.74 -2.66 10.09
CA VAL A 46 -11.50 -2.07 9.55
C VAL A 46 -10.93 -1.06 10.56
N GLU A 47 -11.79 -0.17 11.07
CA GLU A 47 -11.40 0.83 12.06
C GLU A 47 -10.82 0.18 13.33
N GLN A 48 -11.50 -0.85 13.86
CA GLN A 48 -11.03 -1.59 15.03
C GLN A 48 -9.65 -2.23 14.79
N VAL A 49 -9.47 -2.87 13.64
CA VAL A 49 -8.23 -3.54 13.27
C VAL A 49 -7.09 -2.53 13.12
N VAL A 50 -7.30 -1.43 12.38
CA VAL A 50 -6.29 -0.38 12.21
C VAL A 50 -5.87 0.22 13.55
N ARG A 51 -6.82 0.42 14.47
CA ARG A 51 -6.53 0.93 15.82
C ARG A 51 -5.67 -0.03 16.64
N LEU A 52 -5.96 -1.33 16.58
CA LEU A 52 -5.35 -2.32 17.48
C LEU A 52 -4.05 -2.93 16.93
N ILE A 53 -3.89 -3.01 15.61
CA ILE A 53 -2.75 -3.72 15.00
C ILE A 53 -1.39 -3.06 15.32
N ARG A 54 -1.38 -1.78 15.73
CA ARG A 54 -0.17 -1.09 16.17
C ARG A 54 0.53 -1.81 17.32
N SER A 55 -0.20 -2.32 18.32
CA SER A 55 0.40 -3.01 19.49
C SER A 55 1.05 -4.36 19.15
N LYS A 56 0.72 -4.90 17.96
CA LYS A 56 1.35 -6.09 17.36
C LYS A 56 2.61 -5.74 16.55
N GLY A 57 2.99 -4.45 16.52
CA GLY A 57 4.09 -3.92 15.72
C GLY A 57 3.87 -4.04 14.22
N VAL A 58 2.62 -3.94 13.77
CA VAL A 58 2.29 -3.87 12.34
C VAL A 58 1.90 -2.44 11.98
N GLY A 59 2.53 -1.90 10.93
CA GLY A 59 2.15 -0.62 10.33
C GLY A 59 1.13 -0.81 9.21
N VAL A 60 0.19 0.11 9.08
CA VAL A 60 -0.78 0.15 7.99
C VAL A 60 -0.71 1.50 7.29
N TYR A 61 -0.55 1.49 5.98
CA TYR A 61 -0.57 2.65 5.11
C TYR A 61 -1.68 2.49 4.07
N PHE A 62 -2.55 3.48 3.98
CA PHE A 62 -3.54 3.57 2.92
C PHE A 62 -3.04 4.56 1.87
N VAL A 63 -2.97 4.11 0.62
CA VAL A 63 -2.56 4.91 -0.53
C VAL A 63 -3.79 5.08 -1.41
N THR A 64 -4.17 6.33 -1.65
CA THR A 64 -5.34 6.70 -2.45
C THR A 64 -5.05 7.99 -3.20
N GLN A 65 -5.76 8.21 -4.31
CA GLN A 65 -5.66 9.43 -5.11
C GLN A 65 -6.34 10.61 -4.40
N ASN A 66 -7.47 10.36 -3.73
CA ASN A 66 -8.22 11.38 -3.00
C ASN A 66 -8.43 10.96 -1.53
N PRO A 67 -7.98 11.77 -0.55
CA PRO A 67 -8.18 11.45 0.85
C PRO A 67 -9.67 11.36 1.24
N ALA A 68 -10.57 12.03 0.51
CA ALA A 68 -12.01 11.96 0.76
C ALA A 68 -12.61 10.56 0.54
N ASP A 69 -11.89 9.67 -0.14
CA ASP A 69 -12.33 8.28 -0.37
C ASP A 69 -12.09 7.37 0.86
N ILE A 70 -11.40 7.88 1.89
CA ILE A 70 -11.17 7.16 3.14
C ILE A 70 -12.12 7.74 4.21
N PRO A 71 -12.87 6.89 4.94
CA PRO A 71 -13.76 7.36 5.99
C PRO A 71 -13.02 8.17 7.08
N ASP A 72 -13.66 9.24 7.55
CA ASP A 72 -13.10 10.13 8.58
C ASP A 72 -12.68 9.38 9.86
N SER A 73 -13.44 8.35 10.26
CA SER A 73 -13.12 7.56 11.46
C SER A 73 -11.81 6.79 11.30
N VAL A 74 -11.50 6.32 10.09
CA VAL A 74 -10.23 5.67 9.76
C VAL A 74 -9.12 6.70 9.62
N LEU A 75 -9.36 7.81 8.91
CA LEU A 75 -8.40 8.92 8.77
C LEU A 75 -7.95 9.49 10.13
N ALA A 76 -8.84 9.50 11.12
CA ALA A 76 -8.54 9.92 12.48
C ALA A 76 -7.57 8.99 13.22
N GLN A 77 -7.50 7.70 12.83
CA GLN A 77 -6.53 6.74 13.39
C GLN A 77 -5.16 6.81 12.70
N LEU A 78 -5.07 7.47 11.54
CA LEU A 78 -3.82 7.57 10.77
C LEU A 78 -2.99 8.77 11.25
N GLY A 79 -1.87 8.46 11.90
CA GLY A 79 -0.98 9.48 12.45
C GLY A 79 0.00 10.08 11.44
N ASN A 80 0.58 9.25 10.57
CA ASN A 80 1.49 9.70 9.52
C ASN A 80 0.72 10.08 8.27
N ARG A 81 1.03 11.24 7.69
CA ARG A 81 0.39 11.75 6.48
C ARG A 81 1.44 12.22 5.49
N VAL A 82 1.29 11.75 4.25
CA VAL A 82 2.09 12.14 3.09
C VAL A 82 1.11 12.50 1.98
N GLN A 83 0.99 13.78 1.67
CA GLN A 83 0.06 14.29 0.67
C GLN A 83 0.85 14.87 -0.50
N HIS A 84 0.76 14.20 -1.64
CA HIS A 84 1.25 14.75 -2.90
C HIS A 84 0.31 15.82 -3.45
N ALA A 85 0.74 16.49 -4.53
CA ALA A 85 -0.02 17.52 -5.19
C ALA A 85 -1.47 17.09 -5.48
N LEU A 86 -2.43 17.88 -5.00
CA LEU A 86 -3.84 17.74 -5.37
C LEU A 86 -4.20 18.84 -6.37
N ARG A 87 -4.84 18.44 -7.47
CA ARG A 87 -5.40 19.36 -8.44
C ARG A 87 -6.90 19.45 -8.18
N ALA A 88 -7.40 20.67 -7.99
CA ALA A 88 -8.81 20.92 -7.73
C ALA A 88 -9.36 21.92 -8.74
N TYR A 89 -10.15 21.43 -9.69
CA TYR A 89 -10.77 22.23 -10.77
C TYR A 89 -12.26 22.44 -10.53
N THR A 90 -12.90 21.52 -9.82
CA THR A 90 -14.33 21.55 -9.47
C THR A 90 -14.55 22.03 -8.04
N PRO A 91 -15.75 22.56 -7.71
CA PRO A 91 -16.08 22.94 -6.32
C PRO A 91 -15.97 21.77 -5.33
N ALA A 92 -16.29 20.55 -5.76
CA ALA A 92 -16.17 19.35 -4.95
C ALA A 92 -14.70 19.05 -4.60
N GLU A 93 -13.82 19.10 -5.60
CA GLU A 93 -12.38 18.90 -5.39
C GLU A 93 -11.78 20.01 -4.52
N GLN A 94 -12.23 21.26 -4.66
CA GLN A 94 -11.78 22.36 -3.79
C GLN A 94 -12.16 22.13 -2.33
N LYS A 95 -13.35 21.58 -2.07
CA LYS A 95 -13.78 21.20 -0.73
C LYS A 95 -12.91 20.05 -0.18
N GLY A 96 -12.65 19.03 -0.99
CA GLY A 96 -11.76 17.92 -0.62
C GLY A 96 -10.34 18.39 -0.32
N LEU A 97 -9.79 19.30 -1.12
CA LEU A 97 -8.48 19.89 -0.92
C LEU A 97 -8.39 20.67 0.39
N ARG A 98 -9.41 21.48 0.71
CA ARG A 98 -9.47 22.20 2.00
C ARG A 98 -9.55 21.24 3.18
N ALA A 99 -10.34 20.17 3.07
CA ALA A 99 -10.42 19.16 4.11
C ALA A 99 -9.06 18.45 4.32
N ALA A 100 -8.38 18.08 3.22
CA ALA A 100 -7.05 17.50 3.27
C ALA A 100 -6.03 18.44 3.93
N ALA A 101 -6.05 19.73 3.55
CA ALA A 101 -5.19 20.75 4.15
C ALA A 101 -5.45 20.92 5.66
N GLN A 102 -6.72 20.93 6.08
CA GLN A 102 -7.12 21.07 7.49
C GLN A 102 -6.81 19.83 8.33
N SER A 103 -6.59 18.68 7.69
CA SER A 103 -6.15 17.47 8.39
C SER A 103 -4.70 17.58 8.91
N PHE A 104 -3.91 18.49 8.37
CA PHE A 104 -2.54 18.70 8.81
C PHE A 104 -2.45 19.63 10.02
N ARG A 105 -1.43 19.43 10.86
CA ARG A 105 -1.10 20.41 11.89
C ARG A 105 -0.56 21.67 11.20
N THR A 106 -1.20 22.80 11.48
CA THR A 106 -0.90 24.11 10.86
C THR A 106 0.57 24.47 10.95
N ASN A 107 1.14 24.96 9.84
CA ASN A 107 2.47 25.53 9.80
C ASN A 107 2.37 27.06 9.72
N PRO A 108 2.99 27.82 10.64
CA PRO A 108 2.97 29.29 10.58
C PRO A 108 3.78 29.88 9.40
N ALA A 109 4.65 29.09 8.76
CA ALA A 109 5.50 29.54 7.66
C ALA A 109 4.79 29.57 6.29
N PHE A 110 3.68 28.83 6.11
CA PHE A 110 2.93 28.80 4.86
C PHE A 110 1.50 28.32 5.05
N ASP A 111 0.60 28.71 4.15
CA ASP A 111 -0.76 28.16 4.10
C ASP A 111 -0.76 26.76 3.46
N THR A 112 -1.26 25.77 4.19
CA THR A 112 -1.29 24.36 3.74
C THR A 112 -2.14 24.18 2.48
N ALA A 113 -3.27 24.87 2.34
CA ALA A 113 -4.18 24.70 1.21
C ALA A 113 -3.61 25.33 -0.08
N GLU A 114 -2.89 26.44 0.03
CA GLU A 114 -2.12 27.02 -1.06
C GLU A 114 -0.93 26.13 -1.42
N ALA A 115 -0.19 25.65 -0.42
CA ALA A 115 0.99 24.82 -0.63
C ALA A 115 0.67 23.51 -1.36
N ILE A 116 -0.40 22.80 -1.00
CA ILE A 116 -0.80 21.53 -1.65
C ILE A 116 -0.99 21.71 -3.17
N GLN A 117 -1.53 22.84 -3.61
CA GLN A 117 -1.77 23.12 -5.03
C GLN A 117 -0.48 23.47 -5.79
N ALA A 118 0.47 24.11 -5.10
CA ALA A 118 1.73 24.56 -5.66
C ALA A 118 2.76 23.43 -5.82
N LEU A 119 2.57 22.28 -5.15
CA LEU A 119 3.50 21.15 -5.20
C LEU A 119 3.77 20.66 -6.64
N GLY A 120 5.05 20.42 -6.93
CA GLY A 120 5.53 19.77 -8.14
C GLY A 120 5.58 18.25 -8.05
N VAL A 121 6.00 17.61 -9.15
CA VAL A 121 6.31 16.17 -9.17
C VAL A 121 7.52 15.90 -8.28
N GLY A 122 7.41 14.89 -7.42
CA GLY A 122 8.46 14.57 -6.45
C GLY A 122 8.42 15.44 -5.18
N GLU A 123 7.38 16.23 -4.98
CA GLU A 123 7.15 17.00 -3.76
C GLU A 123 5.88 16.52 -3.04
N ALA A 124 5.87 16.68 -1.72
CA ALA A 124 4.75 16.32 -0.87
C ALA A 124 4.70 17.21 0.39
N LEU A 125 3.50 17.35 0.96
CA LEU A 125 3.35 17.74 2.35
C LEU A 125 3.46 16.51 3.24
N VAL A 126 4.33 16.60 4.25
CA VAL A 126 4.62 15.48 5.14
C VAL A 126 4.40 15.91 6.58
N SER A 127 3.71 15.07 7.33
CA SER A 127 3.52 15.17 8.77
C SER A 127 3.66 13.77 9.36
N THR A 128 4.68 13.56 10.16
CA THR A 128 4.88 12.29 10.88
C THR A 128 4.58 12.47 12.36
N LEU A 129 4.42 11.37 13.09
CA LEU A 129 4.29 11.42 14.54
C LEU A 129 5.64 11.74 15.21
N ASP A 130 5.58 12.44 16.34
CA ASP A 130 6.71 12.62 17.26
C ASP A 130 6.83 11.43 18.24
N GLU A 131 7.81 11.50 19.16
CA GLU A 131 8.05 10.48 20.18
C GLU A 131 6.86 10.25 21.13
N LYS A 132 5.93 11.21 21.21
CA LYS A 132 4.71 11.13 22.03
C LYS A 132 3.51 10.65 21.21
N GLY A 133 3.70 10.33 19.93
CA GLY A 133 2.64 9.93 19.02
C GLY A 133 1.76 11.08 18.54
N ALA A 134 2.19 12.35 18.71
CA ALA A 134 1.46 13.51 18.24
C ALA A 134 1.94 13.91 16.82
N PRO A 135 1.03 14.31 15.91
CA PRO A 135 1.44 14.79 14.59
C PRO A 135 2.33 16.04 14.68
N THR A 136 3.46 15.99 14.00
CA THR A 136 4.37 17.13 13.85
C THR A 136 3.78 18.21 12.94
N VAL A 137 4.37 19.41 12.98
CA VAL A 137 3.97 20.49 12.06
C VAL A 137 4.24 20.07 10.63
N VAL A 138 3.28 20.27 9.72
CA VAL A 138 3.42 19.86 8.33
C VAL A 138 4.59 20.57 7.65
N ALA A 139 5.38 19.81 6.90
CA ALA A 139 6.53 20.33 6.14
C ALA A 139 6.37 20.06 4.64
N GLN A 140 6.79 21.02 3.82
CA GLN A 140 7.03 20.77 2.40
C GLN A 140 8.30 19.96 2.25
N THR A 141 8.18 18.78 1.64
CA THR A 141 9.26 17.80 1.56
C THR A 141 9.47 17.36 0.13
N LYS A 142 10.74 17.30 -0.30
CA LYS A 142 11.13 16.65 -1.56
C LYS A 142 11.28 15.15 -1.32
N ILE A 143 10.61 14.35 -2.15
CA ILE A 143 10.66 12.90 -2.09
C ILE A 143 11.88 12.44 -2.88
N ARG A 144 12.80 11.78 -2.18
CA ARG A 144 13.93 11.13 -2.81
C ARG A 144 13.40 9.98 -3.69
N PRO A 145 13.74 9.93 -4.99
CA PRO A 145 13.34 8.80 -5.83
C PRO A 145 13.96 7.51 -5.28
N PRO A 146 13.28 6.36 -5.44
CA PRO A 146 13.85 5.09 -5.04
C PRO A 146 15.15 4.85 -5.82
N ASP A 147 16.15 4.32 -5.12
CA ASP A 147 17.36 3.81 -5.77
C ASP A 147 16.95 2.55 -6.56
N SER A 148 16.55 2.75 -7.82
CA SER A 148 16.18 1.66 -8.73
C SER A 148 17.26 1.50 -9.78
N ARG A 149 17.62 0.25 -10.06
CA ARG A 149 18.34 -0.09 -11.28
C ARG A 149 17.32 -0.29 -12.39
N LEU A 150 17.35 0.61 -13.37
CA LEU A 150 16.61 0.42 -14.62
C LEU A 150 17.31 -0.67 -15.45
N GLY A 151 16.54 -1.69 -15.85
CA GLY A 151 17.01 -2.80 -16.68
C GLY A 151 17.09 -4.14 -15.93
N PRO A 152 17.20 -5.26 -16.68
CA PRO A 152 17.24 -6.58 -16.08
C PRO A 152 18.50 -6.76 -15.22
N ALA A 153 18.38 -7.66 -14.22
CA ALA A 153 19.55 -8.17 -13.51
C ALA A 153 20.52 -8.80 -14.53
N THR A 154 21.82 -8.64 -14.30
CA THR A 154 22.82 -9.36 -15.10
C THR A 154 22.70 -10.86 -14.88
N GLU A 155 23.17 -11.67 -15.83
CA GLU A 155 23.20 -13.12 -15.67
C GLU A 155 23.99 -13.54 -14.42
N ALA A 156 25.08 -12.84 -14.13
CA ALA A 156 25.92 -13.11 -12.95
C ALA A 156 25.19 -12.84 -11.63
N GLU A 157 24.48 -11.71 -11.52
CA GLU A 157 23.69 -11.37 -10.33
C GLU A 157 22.56 -12.38 -10.14
N ARG A 158 21.84 -12.71 -11.22
CA ARG A 158 20.75 -13.68 -11.18
C ARG A 158 21.26 -15.06 -10.74
N ALA A 159 22.40 -15.51 -11.26
CA ALA A 159 23.01 -16.78 -10.88
C ALA A 159 23.41 -16.77 -9.39
N ALA A 160 23.99 -15.68 -8.89
CA ALA A 160 24.36 -15.55 -7.48
C ALA A 160 23.13 -15.58 -6.54
N THR A 161 22.06 -14.85 -6.88
CA THR A 161 20.82 -14.85 -6.10
C THR A 161 20.16 -16.23 -6.08
N LEU A 162 20.09 -16.92 -7.22
CA LEU A 162 19.56 -18.28 -7.30
C LEU A 162 20.42 -19.26 -6.49
N ALA A 163 21.75 -19.12 -6.55
CA ALA A 163 22.68 -19.98 -5.80
C ALA A 163 22.55 -19.83 -4.28
N ALA A 164 22.18 -18.64 -3.79
CA ALA A 164 21.98 -18.32 -2.38
C ALA A 164 20.55 -18.57 -1.89
N SER A 165 19.63 -18.96 -2.77
CA SER A 165 18.22 -19.13 -2.44
C SER A 165 17.99 -20.30 -1.47
N PRO A 166 17.16 -20.14 -0.43
CA PRO A 166 16.81 -21.23 0.49
C PRO A 166 16.01 -22.36 -0.17
N VAL A 167 15.46 -22.12 -1.37
CA VAL A 167 14.70 -23.11 -2.16
C VAL A 167 15.48 -23.60 -3.38
N ARG A 168 16.79 -23.35 -3.44
CA ARG A 168 17.66 -23.88 -4.50
C ARG A 168 17.52 -25.40 -4.59
N GLY A 169 17.40 -25.90 -5.81
CA GLY A 169 17.24 -27.34 -6.10
C GLY A 169 15.78 -27.82 -6.03
N VAL A 170 14.86 -27.04 -5.45
CA VAL A 170 13.43 -27.41 -5.39
C VAL A 170 12.71 -27.07 -6.69
N TYR A 171 13.02 -25.91 -7.27
CA TYR A 171 12.33 -25.36 -8.45
C TYR A 171 13.26 -25.19 -9.66
N ASP A 172 14.48 -25.73 -9.60
CA ASP A 172 15.51 -25.51 -10.63
C ASP A 172 15.18 -26.25 -11.94
N THR A 173 14.43 -27.36 -11.84
CA THR A 173 14.01 -28.14 -13.00
C THR A 173 12.65 -27.68 -13.49
N ALA A 174 12.60 -27.07 -14.67
CA ALA A 174 11.36 -26.73 -15.33
C ALA A 174 10.55 -28.01 -15.63
N VAL A 175 9.33 -28.09 -15.12
CA VAL A 175 8.41 -29.17 -15.45
C VAL A 175 7.60 -28.76 -16.66
N ASN A 176 7.93 -29.31 -17.84
CA ASN A 176 7.08 -29.17 -19.01
C ASN A 176 5.96 -30.23 -18.95
N ARG A 177 4.77 -29.82 -18.51
CA ARG A 177 3.60 -30.69 -18.48
C ARG A 177 3.00 -30.78 -19.88
N GLU A 178 2.58 -31.97 -20.27
CA GLU A 178 1.75 -32.15 -21.47
C GLU A 178 0.50 -31.26 -21.36
N SER A 179 0.34 -30.39 -22.33
CA SER A 179 -0.75 -29.42 -22.37
C SER A 179 -2.04 -30.08 -22.85
N ALA A 180 -3.19 -29.52 -22.44
CA ALA A 180 -4.48 -29.97 -22.94
C ALA A 180 -4.58 -29.84 -24.48
N GLU A 181 -3.90 -28.83 -25.07
CA GLU A 181 -3.82 -28.66 -26.52
C GLU A 181 -3.10 -29.85 -27.18
N GLU A 182 -1.95 -30.27 -26.66
CA GLU A 182 -1.18 -31.41 -27.18
C GLU A 182 -2.00 -32.70 -27.13
N VAL A 183 -2.70 -32.96 -26.02
CA VAL A 183 -3.60 -34.11 -25.86
C VAL A 183 -4.74 -34.07 -26.89
N LEU A 184 -5.37 -32.92 -27.07
CA LEU A 184 -6.49 -32.77 -28.00
C LEU A 184 -6.04 -32.91 -29.47
N LYS A 185 -4.86 -32.39 -29.80
CA LYS A 185 -4.27 -32.49 -31.14
C LYS A 185 -3.88 -33.92 -31.48
N ALA A 186 -3.31 -34.64 -30.52
CA ALA A 186 -3.02 -36.07 -30.66
C ALA A 186 -4.29 -36.91 -30.87
N ARG A 187 -5.37 -36.63 -30.13
CA ARG A 187 -6.67 -37.30 -30.31
C ARG A 187 -7.28 -37.06 -31.69
N ARG A 188 -7.24 -35.82 -32.21
CA ARG A 188 -7.72 -35.51 -33.57
C ARG A 188 -6.90 -36.24 -34.64
N ALA A 189 -5.56 -36.16 -34.55
CA ALA A 189 -4.68 -36.84 -35.48
C ALA A 189 -4.84 -38.38 -35.46
N GLN A 190 -5.30 -38.94 -34.34
CA GLN A 190 -5.61 -40.37 -34.23
C GLN A 190 -6.97 -40.71 -34.86
N ALA A 191 -7.97 -39.82 -34.77
CA ALA A 191 -9.26 -39.98 -35.44
C ALA A 191 -9.11 -39.89 -36.98
N ASP A 192 -8.33 -38.92 -37.46
CA ASP A 192 -8.10 -38.68 -38.90
C ASP A 192 -7.30 -39.80 -39.61
N ARG A 193 -6.67 -40.72 -38.85
CA ARG A 193 -5.97 -41.91 -39.41
C ARG A 193 -6.85 -43.16 -39.47
N ILE A 194 -8.02 -43.13 -38.84
CA ILE A 194 -8.94 -44.27 -38.75
C ILE A 194 -10.06 -44.15 -39.81
N GLU A 195 -10.29 -42.95 -40.37
CA GLU A 195 -11.02 -42.74 -41.63
C GLU A 195 -10.13 -43.00 -42.86
#